data_AF-A0A2H0DN13-F1
#
_entry.id   AF-A0A2H0DN13-F1
#
_cell.length_a   1.000
_cell.length_b   1.000
_cell.length_c   1.000
_cell.angle_alpha   90.00
_cell.angle_beta   90.00
_cell.angle_gamma   90.00
#
_symmetry.space_group_name_H-M   'P 1'
#
loop_
_entity.id
_entity.type
_entity.pdbx_description
1 polymer ?
#
loop_
_entity_poly.entity_id
_entity_poly.type
_entity_poly.pdbx_seq_one_letter_code
_entity_poly.pdbx_strand_id
1 'polypeptide(L)'
;MGGAMKGILMGLVFAAATGCAALKGGASKELDIREAAFRHAFKEDAALGPSFCLSVEGVDAGEALLARLRDDYPAVKKASECASPNGGGMVPDMAFRLGKIGWKSETEAVVPITVSAGPMAATGYSYILKIQKGRWSVVKTDLLWVS
;
A
#
# COMPACT_ATOMS: atom_id res chain seq x y z
N MET A 1 -10.79 -41.29 -64.55
CA MET A 1 -11.04 -39.83 -64.57
C MET A 1 -11.27 -39.44 -63.11
N GLY A 2 -10.27 -38.96 -62.38
CA GLY A 2 -9.77 -37.57 -62.40
C GLY A 2 -10.62 -36.75 -61.42
N GLY A 3 -10.10 -36.12 -60.36
CA GLY A 3 -8.73 -35.90 -59.94
C GLY A 3 -8.64 -35.47 -58.48
N ALA A 4 -7.40 -35.21 -58.08
CA ALA A 4 -7.01 -34.80 -56.73
C ALA A 4 -7.33 -33.33 -56.47
N MET A 5 -7.70 -33.00 -55.23
CA MET A 5 -7.48 -31.67 -54.66
C MET A 5 -6.65 -31.82 -53.39
N LYS A 6 -5.39 -31.39 -53.50
CA LYS A 6 -4.48 -31.12 -52.37
C LYS A 6 -4.89 -29.78 -51.77
N GLY A 7 -5.45 -29.79 -50.56
CA GLY A 7 -5.61 -28.60 -49.73
C GLY A 7 -4.43 -28.47 -48.78
N ILE A 8 -3.67 -27.39 -48.95
CA ILE A 8 -2.51 -27.00 -48.14
C ILE A 8 -2.99 -26.60 -46.74
N LEU A 9 -2.61 -27.35 -45.71
CA LEU A 9 -2.80 -26.95 -44.31
C LEU A 9 -1.63 -26.05 -43.92
N MET A 10 -1.81 -24.75 -44.10
CA MET A 10 -0.85 -23.71 -43.71
C MET A 10 -1.07 -23.37 -42.22
N GLY A 11 0.00 -23.48 -41.43
CA GLY A 11 -0.03 -23.46 -39.98
C GLY A 11 -0.44 -22.13 -39.34
N LEU A 12 -0.94 -22.24 -38.12
CA LEU A 12 -0.97 -21.14 -37.17
C LEU A 12 -0.10 -21.53 -35.97
N VAL A 13 1.10 -20.95 -35.92
CA VAL A 13 1.96 -20.98 -34.74
C VAL A 13 1.34 -20.02 -33.73
N PHE A 14 0.68 -20.57 -32.70
CA PHE A 14 0.33 -19.79 -31.52
C PHE A 14 1.62 -19.52 -30.73
N ALA A 15 2.17 -18.34 -30.92
CA ALA A 15 3.26 -17.82 -30.11
C ALA A 15 2.77 -17.67 -28.65
N ALA A 16 3.28 -18.52 -27.77
CA ALA A 16 3.11 -18.41 -26.33
C ALA A 16 3.91 -17.20 -25.82
N ALA A 17 3.27 -16.02 -25.80
CA ALA A 17 3.75 -14.85 -25.08
C ALA A 17 3.12 -14.81 -23.68
N THR A 18 3.36 -15.84 -22.86
CA THR A 18 2.87 -15.91 -21.47
C THR A 18 4.05 -15.69 -20.54
N GLY A 19 4.33 -14.44 -20.15
CA GLY A 19 5.43 -14.23 -19.20
C GLY A 19 5.69 -12.84 -18.64
N CYS A 20 5.15 -11.76 -19.21
CA CYS A 20 5.54 -10.40 -18.79
C CYS A 20 4.42 -9.52 -18.18
N ALA A 21 3.18 -10.01 -18.12
CA ALA A 21 2.04 -9.22 -17.62
C ALA A 21 1.83 -9.27 -16.09
N ALA A 22 2.43 -10.23 -15.39
CA ALA A 22 2.17 -10.45 -13.96
C ALA A 22 2.84 -9.40 -13.02
N LEU A 23 3.95 -8.79 -13.44
CA LEU A 23 4.72 -7.87 -12.59
C LEU A 23 4.08 -6.48 -12.44
N LYS A 24 3.37 -5.99 -13.48
CA LYS A 24 2.68 -4.69 -13.39
C LYS A 24 1.43 -4.73 -12.51
N GLY A 25 0.74 -5.88 -12.47
CA GLY A 25 -0.46 -6.04 -11.64
C GLY A 25 -0.14 -6.07 -10.15
N GLY A 26 0.95 -6.74 -9.75
CA GLY A 26 1.34 -6.86 -8.34
C GLY A 26 1.68 -5.52 -7.68
N ALA A 27 2.55 -4.73 -8.32
CA ALA A 27 2.99 -3.44 -7.78
C ALA A 27 1.84 -2.43 -7.59
N SER A 28 0.89 -2.39 -8.54
CA SER A 28 -0.30 -1.53 -8.40
C SER A 28 -1.20 -1.97 -7.25
N LYS A 29 -1.45 -3.27 -7.12
CA LYS A 29 -2.29 -3.82 -6.04
C LYS A 29 -1.71 -3.52 -4.65
N GLU A 30 -0.40 -3.65 -4.49
CA GLU A 30 0.25 -3.32 -3.22
C GLU A 30 0.15 -1.82 -2.88
N LEU A 31 0.27 -0.95 -3.89
CA LEU A 31 0.05 0.49 -3.68
C LEU A 31 -1.39 0.78 -3.23
N ASP A 32 -2.38 0.13 -3.84
CA ASP A 32 -3.79 0.30 -3.47
C ASP A 32 -4.05 -0.16 -2.03
N ILE A 33 -3.42 -1.25 -1.59
CA ILE A 33 -3.49 -1.74 -0.21
C ILE A 33 -2.83 -0.76 0.77
N ARG A 34 -1.61 -0.31 0.46
CA ARG A 34 -0.86 0.65 1.30
C ARG A 34 -1.62 1.97 1.43
N GLU A 35 -2.17 2.46 0.32
CA GLU A 35 -3.00 3.66 0.29
C GLU A 35 -4.25 3.49 1.17
N ALA A 36 -4.98 2.38 1.02
CA ALA A 36 -6.16 2.11 1.83
C ALA A 36 -5.83 2.01 3.33
N ALA A 37 -4.70 1.40 3.69
CA ALA A 37 -4.24 1.30 5.08
C ALA A 37 -3.88 2.68 5.66
N PHE A 38 -3.10 3.49 4.95
CA PHE A 38 -2.74 4.84 5.40
C PHE A 38 -3.98 5.73 5.54
N ARG A 39 -4.86 5.75 4.52
CA ARG A 39 -6.09 6.54 4.56
C ARG A 39 -7.04 6.12 5.69
N HIS A 40 -7.01 4.85 6.11
CA HIS A 40 -7.76 4.40 7.27
C HIS A 40 -7.15 4.97 8.55
N ALA A 41 -5.84 4.81 8.76
CA ALA A 41 -5.14 5.36 9.92
C ALA A 41 -5.29 6.88 10.03
N PHE A 42 -5.20 7.59 8.90
CA PHE A 42 -5.36 9.05 8.86
C PHE A 42 -6.72 9.50 9.39
N LYS A 43 -7.78 8.74 9.14
CA LYS A 43 -9.13 9.10 9.64
C LYS A 43 -9.24 8.94 11.14
N GLU A 44 -8.51 8.00 11.72
CA GLU A 44 -8.49 7.77 13.17
C GLU A 44 -7.64 8.84 13.88
N ASP A 45 -6.59 9.33 13.22
CA ASP A 45 -5.56 10.17 13.83
C ASP A 45 -5.44 11.60 13.25
N ALA A 46 -6.36 12.03 12.37
CA ALA A 46 -6.30 13.31 11.63
C ALA A 46 -6.08 14.55 12.51
N ALA A 47 -6.52 14.50 13.78
CA ALA A 47 -6.43 15.61 14.71
C ALA A 47 -5.12 15.65 15.52
N LEU A 48 -4.23 14.66 15.36
CA LEU A 48 -3.13 14.43 16.30
C LEU A 48 -1.79 15.08 15.92
N GLY A 49 -1.64 15.64 14.72
CA GLY A 49 -0.39 16.27 14.33
C GLY A 49 -0.50 17.22 13.14
N PRO A 50 0.48 18.13 12.96
CA PRO A 50 0.51 19.07 11.84
C PRO A 50 0.92 18.41 10.52
N SER A 51 1.64 17.28 10.57
CA SER A 51 1.93 16.44 9.42
C SER A 51 2.10 14.95 9.77
N PHE A 52 1.96 14.11 8.74
CA PHE A 52 2.05 12.66 8.78
C PHE A 52 3.28 12.17 8.03
N CYS A 53 4.08 11.34 8.70
CA CYS A 53 5.37 10.88 8.21
C CYS A 53 5.31 9.40 7.89
N LEU A 54 5.49 9.05 6.62
CA LEU A 54 5.22 7.70 6.15
C LEU A 54 6.49 6.90 5.90
N SER A 55 6.50 5.69 6.42
CA SER A 55 7.44 4.65 6.01
C SER A 55 6.74 3.34 5.69
N VAL A 56 7.37 2.56 4.82
CA VAL A 56 6.97 1.21 4.45
C VAL A 56 8.18 0.32 4.66
N GLU A 57 8.03 -0.72 5.48
CA GLU A 57 9.08 -1.70 5.78
C GLU A 57 10.40 -1.04 6.26
N GLY A 58 10.27 0.06 7.01
CA GLY A 58 11.40 0.77 7.63
C GLY A 58 12.11 1.79 6.73
N VAL A 59 11.66 1.98 5.48
CA VAL A 59 12.19 2.99 4.56
C VAL A 59 11.12 4.00 4.16
N ASP A 60 11.52 5.14 3.60
CA ASP A 60 10.59 6.15 3.12
C ASP A 60 9.56 5.57 2.14
N ALA A 61 8.31 6.02 2.26
CA ALA A 61 7.30 5.71 1.26
C ALA A 61 7.75 6.20 -0.14
N GLY A 62 7.59 5.35 -1.15
CA GLY A 62 7.95 5.69 -2.53
C GLY A 62 7.07 6.80 -3.11
N GLU A 63 7.60 7.55 -4.08
CA GLU A 63 6.93 8.71 -4.71
C GLU A 63 5.53 8.40 -5.25
N ALA A 64 5.32 7.21 -5.83
CA ALA A 64 4.03 6.82 -6.36
C ALA A 64 2.94 6.74 -5.27
N LEU A 65 3.31 6.35 -4.04
CA LEU A 65 2.39 6.30 -2.92
C LEU A 65 2.14 7.70 -2.35
N LEU A 66 3.19 8.50 -2.18
CA LEU A 66 3.09 9.89 -1.70
C LEU A 66 2.22 10.73 -2.65
N ALA A 67 2.37 10.55 -3.97
CA ALA A 67 1.56 11.24 -4.96
C ALA A 67 0.05 10.92 -4.85
N ARG A 68 -0.32 9.72 -4.37
CA ARG A 68 -1.72 9.33 -4.13
C ARG A 68 -2.28 9.92 -2.83
N LEU A 69 -1.42 10.32 -1.91
CA LEU A 69 -1.77 10.83 -0.57
C LEU A 69 -1.51 12.35 -0.43
N ARG A 70 -0.98 13.01 -1.47
CA ARG A 70 -0.52 14.40 -1.43
C ARG A 70 -1.59 15.43 -1.04
N ASP A 71 -2.85 15.13 -1.35
CA ASP A 71 -3.99 16.02 -1.15
C ASP A 71 -4.73 15.70 0.16
N ASP A 72 -4.22 14.74 0.95
CA ASP A 72 -4.76 14.43 2.27
C ASP A 72 -4.33 15.47 3.32
N TYR A 73 -5.13 15.58 4.38
CA TYR A 73 -4.87 16.41 5.53
C TYR A 73 -4.83 15.56 6.80
N PRO A 74 -3.87 15.75 7.72
CA PRO A 74 -2.68 16.63 7.64
C PRO A 74 -1.71 16.31 6.50
N ALA A 75 -0.79 17.23 6.22
CA ALA A 75 0.16 17.09 5.11
C ALA A 75 1.01 15.82 5.26
N VAL A 76 1.16 15.07 4.16
CA VAL A 76 1.90 13.81 4.13
C VAL A 76 3.32 14.02 3.63
N LYS A 77 4.30 13.45 4.35
CA LYS A 77 5.75 13.56 4.10
C LYS A 77 6.45 12.21 4.18
N LYS A 78 7.68 12.15 3.70
CA LYS A 78 8.58 11.01 3.94
C LYS A 78 8.97 10.94 5.42
N ALA A 79 9.27 9.74 5.91
CA ALA A 79 9.76 9.56 7.27
C ALA A 79 11.08 10.32 7.53
N SER A 80 11.99 10.34 6.55
CA SER A 80 13.26 11.07 6.63
C SER A 80 13.09 12.60 6.70
N GLU A 81 12.01 13.14 6.14
CA GLU A 81 11.71 14.58 6.16
C GLU A 81 11.18 15.08 7.51
N CYS A 82 10.74 14.16 8.37
CA CYS A 82 10.25 14.48 9.70
C CYS A 82 11.32 14.37 10.80
N ALA A 83 12.48 13.80 10.47
CA ALA A 83 13.63 13.79 11.35
C ALA A 83 14.30 15.17 11.37
N SER A 84 13.62 16.18 11.94
CA SER A 84 14.27 17.46 12.21
C SER A 84 15.11 17.32 13.49
N PRO A 85 16.45 17.40 13.42
CA PRO A 85 17.33 17.30 14.59
C PRO A 85 17.12 18.43 15.61
N ASN A 86 16.38 19.49 15.23
CA ASN A 86 16.07 20.66 16.06
C ASN A 86 14.56 20.91 16.22
N GLY A 87 13.70 19.95 15.84
CA GLY A 87 12.26 20.13 15.69
C GLY A 87 11.46 20.10 17.00
N GLY A 88 11.75 21.01 17.93
CA GLY A 88 10.97 21.28 19.13
C GLY A 88 9.66 22.01 18.85
N GLY A 89 8.81 21.46 17.97
CA GLY A 89 7.40 21.84 17.92
C GLY A 89 6.69 21.32 19.17
N MET A 90 5.76 22.08 19.74
CA MET A 90 4.97 21.67 20.91
C MET A 90 4.04 20.48 20.62
N VAL A 91 3.79 20.18 19.33
CA VAL A 91 3.06 19.01 18.84
C VAL A 91 3.97 18.23 17.88
N PRO A 92 4.31 16.96 18.18
CA PRO A 92 5.16 16.16 17.31
C PRO A 92 4.43 15.77 16.03
N ASP A 93 5.18 15.55 14.95
CA ASP A 93 4.65 14.89 13.77
C ASP A 93 4.26 13.43 14.10
N MET A 94 3.19 12.95 13.45
CA MET A 94 2.73 11.57 13.62
C MET A 94 3.43 10.67 12.60
N ALA A 95 4.15 9.66 13.07
CA ALA A 95 4.79 8.69 12.19
C ALA A 95 3.90 7.46 12.01
N PHE A 96 3.64 7.11 10.74
CA PHE A 96 2.90 5.92 10.33
C PHE A 96 3.85 4.99 9.58
N ARG A 97 3.98 3.76 10.08
CA ARG A 97 4.89 2.76 9.52
C ARG A 97 4.13 1.52 9.13
N LEU A 98 4.01 1.24 7.84
CA LEU A 98 3.45 -0.02 7.37
C LEU A 98 4.52 -1.10 7.37
N GLY A 99 4.17 -2.29 7.85
CA GLY A 99 4.97 -3.49 7.68
C GLY A 99 4.74 -4.15 6.32
N LYS A 100 5.33 -5.33 6.16
CA LYS A 100 5.16 -6.16 4.97
C LYS A 100 3.70 -6.57 4.76
N ILE A 101 3.22 -6.53 3.51
CA ILE A 101 1.89 -7.02 3.15
C ILE A 101 1.87 -8.54 3.23
N GLY A 102 1.01 -9.08 4.09
CA GLY A 102 0.70 -10.50 4.18
C GLY A 102 -0.54 -10.85 3.37
N TRP A 103 -0.35 -11.26 2.12
CA TRP A 103 -1.43 -11.75 1.26
C TRP A 103 -2.10 -12.99 1.86
N LYS A 104 -3.44 -13.00 1.90
CA LYS A 104 -4.26 -14.17 2.30
C LYS A 104 -4.96 -14.78 1.09
N SER A 105 -5.37 -13.96 0.13
CA SER A 105 -5.93 -14.34 -1.16
C SER A 105 -5.74 -13.19 -2.16
N GLU A 106 -6.25 -13.31 -3.39
CA GLU A 106 -6.23 -12.19 -4.35
C GLU A 106 -7.06 -10.97 -3.91
N THR A 107 -7.96 -11.16 -2.95
CA THR A 107 -8.94 -10.16 -2.50
C THR A 107 -8.88 -9.88 -1.00
N GLU A 108 -7.91 -10.48 -0.29
CA GLU A 108 -7.71 -10.32 1.15
C GLU A 108 -6.22 -10.23 1.50
N ALA A 109 -5.87 -9.24 2.32
CA ALA A 109 -4.50 -8.99 2.78
C ALA A 109 -4.50 -8.53 4.23
N VAL A 110 -3.38 -8.76 4.92
CA VAL A 110 -3.12 -8.29 6.28
C VAL A 110 -1.91 -7.38 6.25
N VAL A 111 -2.01 -6.21 6.88
CA VAL A 111 -0.95 -5.21 6.91
C VAL A 111 -0.74 -4.74 8.35
N PRO A 112 0.43 -5.01 8.95
CA PRO A 112 0.80 -4.40 10.22
C PRO A 112 1.01 -2.90 10.03
N ILE A 113 0.59 -2.10 11.00
CA ILE A 113 0.88 -0.67 11.06
C ILE A 113 1.34 -0.29 12.46
N THR A 114 2.29 0.62 12.54
CA THR A 114 2.63 1.35 13.77
C THR A 114 2.31 2.81 13.59
N VAL A 115 1.63 3.38 14.57
CA VAL A 115 1.36 4.82 14.68
C VAL A 115 2.10 5.32 15.92
N SER A 116 2.88 6.39 15.80
CA SER A 116 3.61 6.96 16.93
C SER A 116 3.65 8.48 16.92
N ALA A 117 3.43 9.07 18.09
CA ALA A 117 3.52 10.50 18.36
C ALA A 117 4.89 10.83 19.00
N GLY A 118 5.95 10.82 18.19
CA GLY A 118 7.32 10.99 18.70
C GLY A 118 7.66 9.98 19.81
N PRO A 119 8.35 10.41 20.90
CA PRO A 119 8.66 9.53 22.03
C PRO A 119 7.50 9.37 23.03
N MET A 120 6.34 10.00 22.80
CA MET A 120 5.28 10.09 23.80
C MET A 120 4.38 8.86 23.85
N ALA A 121 4.09 8.29 22.69
CA ALA A 121 3.19 7.14 22.57
C ALA A 121 3.44 6.42 21.25
N ALA A 122 3.27 5.10 21.27
CA ALA A 122 3.21 4.30 20.06
C ALA A 122 2.16 3.20 20.19
N THR A 123 1.43 2.94 19.11
CA THR A 123 0.45 1.86 19.03
C THR A 123 0.71 1.01 17.80
N GLY A 124 0.64 -0.30 17.96
CA GLY A 124 0.72 -1.28 16.88
C GLY A 124 -0.62 -1.90 16.59
N TYR A 125 -1.01 -1.93 15.32
CA TYR A 125 -2.21 -2.59 14.83
C TYR A 125 -1.89 -3.60 13.72
N SER A 126 -2.83 -4.51 13.49
CA SER A 126 -2.93 -5.30 12.26
C SER A 126 -4.23 -4.94 11.55
N TYR A 127 -4.12 -4.37 10.35
CA TYR A 127 -5.28 -4.11 9.48
C TYR A 127 -5.54 -5.31 8.57
N ILE A 128 -6.78 -5.78 8.55
CA ILE A 128 -7.27 -6.77 7.60
C ILE A 128 -8.02 -6.01 6.51
N LEU A 129 -7.55 -6.14 5.27
CA LEU A 129 -8.12 -5.46 4.11
C LEU A 129 -8.80 -6.45 3.19
N LYS A 130 -9.95 -6.05 2.63
CA LYS A 130 -10.65 -6.79 1.58
C LYS A 130 -11.05 -5.86 0.44
N ILE A 131 -11.23 -6.43 -0.76
CA ILE A 131 -11.86 -5.70 -1.86
C ILE A 131 -13.36 -5.55 -1.59
N GLN A 132 -13.81 -4.32 -1.38
CA GLN A 132 -15.21 -3.94 -1.28
C GLN A 132 -15.55 -2.94 -2.38
N LYS A 133 -16.58 -3.24 -3.19
CA LYS A 133 -17.02 -2.38 -4.30
C LYS A 133 -15.86 -2.00 -5.24
N GLY A 134 -15.00 -2.98 -5.55
CA GLY A 134 -13.86 -2.81 -6.45
C GLY A 134 -12.65 -2.07 -5.86
N ARG A 135 -12.62 -1.76 -4.56
CA ARG A 135 -11.50 -1.08 -3.90
C ARG A 135 -11.08 -1.80 -2.64
N TRP A 136 -9.79 -1.75 -2.32
CA TRP A 136 -9.30 -2.22 -1.03
C TRP A 136 -9.82 -1.33 0.10
N SER A 137 -10.24 -1.94 1.19
CA SER A 137 -10.70 -1.24 2.39
C SER A 137 -10.37 -2.06 3.62
N VAL A 138 -9.98 -1.39 4.70
CA VAL A 138 -9.83 -2.03 6.01
C VAL A 138 -11.21 -2.45 6.49
N VAL A 139 -11.38 -3.74 6.77
CA VAL A 139 -12.64 -4.33 7.26
C VAL A 139 -12.57 -4.72 8.73
N LYS A 140 -11.35 -4.83 9.26
CA LYS A 140 -11.10 -5.15 10.66
C LYS A 140 -9.73 -4.60 11.07
N THR A 141 -9.70 -4.06 12.29
CA THR A 141 -8.50 -3.54 12.95
C THR A 141 -8.30 -4.33 14.23
N ASP A 142 -7.14 -4.98 14.36
CA ASP A 142 -6.75 -5.68 15.57
C ASP A 142 -5.65 -4.89 16.28
N LEU A 143 -5.90 -4.46 17.51
CA LEU A 143 -4.88 -3.86 18.38
C LEU A 143 -3.88 -4.95 18.80
N LEU A 144 -2.59 -4.71 18.55
CA LEU A 144 -1.53 -5.65 18.91
C LEU A 144 -0.83 -5.24 20.21
N TRP A 145 -0.49 -3.97 20.34
CA TRP A 145 0.23 -3.44 21.51
C TRP A 145 0.10 -1.91 21.60
N VAL A 146 0.28 -1.38 22.82
CA VAL A 146 0.37 0.06 23.13
C VAL A 146 1.59 0.26 24.03
N SER A 147 2.36 1.31 23.80
CA SER A 147 3.53 1.71 24.58
C SER A 147 3.61 3.20 24.81
#